data_AF-A0A6P6TZB2-F1
#
_entry.id   AF-A0A6P6TZB2-F1
#
_cell.length_a   1.000
_cell.length_b   1.000
_cell.length_c   1.000
_cell.angle_alpha   90.00
_cell.angle_beta   90.00
_cell.angle_gamma   90.00
#
_symmetry.space_group_name_H-M   'P 1'
#
loop_
_entity.id
_entity.type
_entity.pdbx_description
1 polymer ?
#
loop_
_entity_poly.entity_id
_entity_poly.type
_entity_poly.pdbx_seq_one_letter_code
_entity_poly.pdbx_strand_id
1 'polypeptide(L)'
;MDEFNKAVSSCGLSEVSFDGPPFTWTNGKVWQCLDRALTNEAWTDTFEVTKVSHLVHGRSDHAPLLIRCDANGGKSSAFRFLNVRTKSPSFKDVVKEAWLIRLAGGMVGFHQRLLNVKRSLRFWNNRSFGHIFRAVTQAEEELRDRQVEFDATQDDVSRACLGEAKARHARALAIECDYWKQKSSIKWLQQRDANTKFFHSVVKQRWSMNFISRIKEEGGQWIEEEVTIQECAARFFE
;
A
#
# COMPACT_ATOMS: atom_id res chain seq x y z
N MET A 1 18.75 -11.64 6.67
CA MET A 1 17.68 -10.69 6.27
C MET A 1 17.35 -9.69 7.37
N ASP A 2 17.26 -10.09 8.64
CA ASP A 2 16.90 -9.16 9.72
C ASP A 2 17.91 -8.03 9.95
N GLU A 3 19.20 -8.31 9.84
CA GLU A 3 20.25 -7.29 9.97
C GLU A 3 20.19 -6.28 8.82
N PHE A 4 19.99 -6.74 7.58
CA PHE A 4 19.77 -5.88 6.43
C PHE A 4 18.50 -5.02 6.59
N ASN A 5 17.38 -5.61 7.00
CA ASN A 5 16.14 -4.87 7.23
C ASN A 5 16.27 -3.82 8.34
N LYS A 6 17.03 -4.13 9.40
CA LYS A 6 17.37 -3.17 10.46
C LYS A 6 18.20 -2.02 9.90
N ALA A 7 19.21 -2.30 9.09
CA ALA A 7 20.05 -1.29 8.46
C ALA A 7 19.25 -0.36 7.52
N VAL A 8 18.40 -0.94 6.68
CA VAL A 8 17.48 -0.19 5.78
C VAL A 8 16.59 0.75 6.60
N SER A 9 16.00 0.25 7.68
CA SER A 9 15.15 1.03 8.58
C SER A 9 15.92 2.15 9.30
N SER A 10 17.12 1.86 9.85
CA SER A 10 17.94 2.85 10.55
C SER A 10 18.43 3.97 9.64
N CYS A 11 18.61 3.68 8.35
CA CYS A 11 19.01 4.66 7.34
C CYS A 11 17.83 5.44 6.74
N GLY A 12 16.59 5.21 7.21
CA GLY A 12 15.40 5.88 6.69
C GLY A 12 15.06 5.50 5.24
N LEU A 13 15.50 4.32 4.79
CA LEU A 13 15.26 3.81 3.45
C LEU A 13 14.00 2.95 3.43
N SER A 14 13.27 3.02 2.31
CA SER A 14 12.07 2.23 2.07
C SER A 14 12.20 1.48 0.75
N GLU A 15 11.84 0.21 0.73
CA GLU A 15 11.86 -0.60 -0.49
C GLU A 15 10.69 -0.23 -1.40
N VAL A 16 10.97 -0.10 -2.70
CA VAL A 16 9.96 0.19 -3.71
C VAL A 16 9.38 -1.11 -4.25
N SER A 17 8.06 -1.19 -4.33
CA SER A 17 7.37 -2.35 -4.93
C SER A 17 7.67 -2.47 -6.43
N PHE A 18 7.85 -3.70 -6.91
CA PHE A 18 8.12 -3.99 -8.31
C PHE A 18 6.95 -4.70 -9.01
N ASP A 19 6.95 -4.66 -10.35
CA ASP A 19 6.20 -5.58 -11.21
C ASP A 19 7.15 -6.43 -12.08
N GLY A 20 6.61 -7.47 -12.73
CA GLY A 20 7.39 -8.43 -13.51
C GLY A 20 7.76 -9.71 -12.75
N PRO A 21 8.74 -10.49 -13.24
CA PRO A 21 9.15 -11.76 -12.64
C PRO A 21 9.66 -11.59 -11.20
N PRO A 22 9.31 -12.49 -10.26
CA PRO A 22 9.61 -12.32 -8.84
C PRO A 22 11.09 -12.48 -8.46
N PHE A 23 11.93 -12.96 -9.39
CA PHE A 23 13.33 -13.26 -9.14
C PHE A 23 14.21 -12.43 -10.04
N THR A 24 15.23 -11.82 -9.45
CA THR A 24 16.21 -10.98 -10.16
C THR A 24 17.51 -11.71 -10.44
N TRP A 25 17.68 -12.92 -9.90
CA TRP A 25 18.87 -13.72 -10.10
C TRP A 25 18.56 -15.21 -10.21
N THR A 26 19.30 -15.92 -11.05
CA THR A 26 19.29 -17.38 -11.12
C THR A 26 20.59 -17.98 -11.64
N ASN A 27 21.00 -19.11 -11.06
CA ASN A 27 22.07 -19.96 -11.61
C ASN A 27 21.55 -21.16 -12.42
N GLY A 28 20.27 -21.15 -12.81
CA GLY A 28 19.60 -22.24 -13.53
C GLY A 28 19.09 -23.39 -12.64
N LYS A 29 19.39 -23.38 -11.34
CA LYS A 29 18.88 -24.35 -10.35
C LYS A 29 18.14 -23.69 -9.20
N VAL A 30 18.56 -22.49 -8.84
CA VAL A 30 18.00 -21.68 -7.75
C VAL A 30 17.62 -20.31 -8.31
N TRP A 31 16.53 -19.75 -7.81
CA TRP A 31 16.05 -18.41 -8.14
C TRP A 31 15.95 -17.58 -6.87
N GLN A 32 16.50 -16.37 -6.88
CA GLN A 32 16.46 -15.44 -5.74
C GLN A 32 16.17 -14.02 -6.20
N CYS A 33 15.60 -13.21 -5.30
CA CYS A 33 15.45 -11.77 -5.47
C CYS A 33 16.56 -11.08 -4.69
N LEU A 34 17.69 -10.83 -5.35
CA LEU A 34 18.88 -10.23 -4.75
C LEU A 34 18.96 -8.73 -4.98
N ASP A 35 18.36 -8.25 -6.05
CA ASP A 35 18.41 -6.85 -6.48
C ASP A 35 17.14 -6.14 -5.99
N ARG A 36 17.31 -4.99 -5.32
CA ARG A 36 16.21 -4.22 -4.72
C ARG A 36 16.44 -2.73 -4.95
N ALA A 37 15.37 -1.99 -5.21
CA ALA A 37 15.41 -0.54 -5.24
C ALA A 37 14.94 0.02 -3.89
N LEU A 38 15.74 0.90 -3.30
CA LEU A 38 15.46 1.57 -2.03
C LEU A 38 15.39 3.09 -2.25
N THR A 39 14.44 3.75 -1.60
CA THR A 39 14.26 5.21 -1.67
C THR A 39 14.27 5.84 -0.30
N ASN A 40 14.81 7.06 -0.19
CA ASN A 40 14.74 7.88 1.01
C ASN A 40 13.64 8.95 0.90
N GLU A 41 13.49 9.75 1.95
CA GLU A 41 12.50 10.84 2.01
C GLU A 41 12.71 11.87 0.88
N ALA A 42 13.94 12.35 0.70
CA ALA A 42 14.27 13.33 -0.34
C ALA A 42 13.91 12.86 -1.76
N TRP A 43 14.09 11.57 -2.05
CA TRP A 43 13.67 10.96 -3.32
C TRP A 43 12.16 10.93 -3.47
N THR A 44 11.45 10.59 -2.39
CA THR A 44 9.98 10.53 -2.36
C THR A 44 9.35 11.92 -2.49
N ASP A 45 10.05 12.96 -2.04
CA ASP A 45 9.67 14.36 -2.20
C ASP A 45 9.92 14.87 -3.63
N THR A 46 10.93 14.32 -4.31
CA THR A 46 11.31 14.72 -5.68
C THR A 46 10.49 13.98 -6.74
N PHE A 47 10.20 12.70 -6.52
CA PHE A 47 9.50 11.84 -7.46
C PHE A 47 8.23 11.29 -6.82
N GLU A 48 7.07 11.84 -7.23
CA GLU A 48 5.77 11.41 -6.67
C GLU A 48 5.45 9.94 -6.99
N VAL A 49 5.97 9.44 -8.12
CA VAL A 49 5.85 8.05 -8.55
C VAL A 49 7.24 7.49 -8.87
N THR A 50 7.59 6.44 -8.14
CA THR A 50 8.71 5.57 -8.46
C THR A 50 8.15 4.17 -8.73
N LYS A 51 8.37 3.65 -9.94
CA LYS A 51 7.96 2.31 -10.34
C LYS A 51 9.20 1.48 -10.68
N VAL A 52 9.25 0.26 -10.17
CA VAL A 52 10.31 -0.70 -10.48
C VAL A 52 9.70 -1.83 -11.30
N SER A 53 10.38 -2.21 -12.38
CA SER A 53 9.99 -3.35 -13.21
C SER A 53 11.16 -4.30 -13.36
N HIS A 54 10.95 -5.57 -13.02
CA HIS A 54 11.89 -6.64 -13.31
C HIS A 54 11.74 -7.01 -14.78
N LEU A 55 12.80 -6.80 -15.55
CA LEU A 55 12.82 -7.20 -16.96
C LEU A 55 13.13 -8.69 -17.09
N VAL A 56 12.92 -9.24 -18.29
CA VAL A 56 13.25 -10.65 -18.55
C VAL A 56 14.76 -10.88 -18.53
N HIS A 57 15.16 -12.07 -18.08
CA HIS A 57 16.56 -12.49 -18.10
C HIS A 57 17.07 -12.50 -19.54
N GLY A 58 18.19 -11.81 -19.76
CA GLY A 58 18.90 -11.82 -21.03
C GLY A 58 19.98 -12.89 -21.03
N ARG A 59 21.22 -12.47 -21.29
CA ARG A 59 22.40 -13.34 -21.24
C ARG A 59 23.08 -13.38 -19.86
N SER A 60 22.61 -12.58 -18.91
CA SER A 60 23.10 -12.57 -17.53
C SER A 60 22.22 -13.48 -16.65
N ASP A 61 22.85 -14.03 -15.63
CA ASP A 61 22.22 -14.66 -14.48
C ASP A 61 21.39 -13.67 -13.63
N HIS A 62 21.56 -12.36 -13.84
CA HIS A 62 20.70 -11.31 -13.30
C HIS A 62 19.67 -10.79 -14.31
N ALA A 63 18.48 -10.45 -13.79
CA ALA A 63 17.45 -9.70 -14.48
C ALA A 63 17.64 -8.20 -14.24
N PRO A 64 17.66 -7.36 -15.29
CA PRO A 64 17.72 -5.92 -15.12
C PRO A 64 16.51 -5.34 -14.38
N LEU A 65 16.77 -4.37 -13.51
CA LEU A 65 15.73 -3.53 -12.90
C LEU A 65 15.55 -2.25 -13.71
N LEU A 66 14.34 -2.00 -14.21
CA LEU A 66 13.96 -0.72 -14.80
C LEU A 66 13.28 0.14 -13.73
N ILE A 67 13.94 1.21 -13.33
CA ILE A 67 13.36 2.20 -12.41
C ILE A 67 12.86 3.38 -13.24
N ARG A 68 11.55 3.62 -13.19
CA ARG A 68 10.91 4.80 -13.78
C ARG A 68 10.53 5.75 -12.66
N CYS A 69 11.05 6.96 -12.74
CA CYS A 69 10.79 8.03 -11.80
C CYS A 69 10.12 9.15 -12.56
N ASP A 70 8.93 9.53 -12.12
CA ASP A 70 8.22 10.65 -12.72
C ASP A 70 8.20 11.81 -11.73
N ALA A 71 8.89 12.89 -12.08
CA ALA A 71 8.89 14.14 -11.33
C ALA A 71 7.64 14.98 -11.66
N ASN A 72 6.97 14.69 -12.79
CA ASN A 72 5.84 15.45 -13.29
C ASN A 72 4.63 14.54 -13.59
N GLY A 73 3.78 14.35 -12.58
CA GLY A 73 2.34 14.19 -12.82
C GLY A 73 1.82 12.81 -13.25
N GLY A 74 2.64 11.75 -13.30
CA GLY A 74 2.12 10.39 -13.37
C GLY A 74 1.24 10.08 -12.15
N LYS A 75 -0.02 9.69 -12.38
CA LYS A 75 -1.08 9.49 -11.36
C LYS A 75 -0.54 8.92 -10.04
N SER A 76 -0.34 9.81 -9.07
CA SER A 76 -0.24 9.45 -7.66
C SER A 76 -1.37 8.47 -7.35
N SER A 77 -1.08 7.35 -6.68
CA SER A 77 -2.13 6.61 -6.00
C SER A 77 -2.80 7.63 -5.06
N ALA A 78 -3.94 8.17 -5.49
CA ALA A 78 -4.68 9.18 -4.74
C ALA A 78 -4.73 8.70 -3.29
N PHE A 79 -4.37 9.56 -2.35
CA PHE A 79 -4.40 9.21 -0.94
C PHE A 79 -5.81 8.70 -0.62
N ARG A 80 -5.94 7.39 -0.45
CA ARG A 80 -7.21 6.78 -0.07
C ARG A 80 -7.20 6.66 1.44
N PHE A 81 -8.08 7.43 2.05
CA PHE A 81 -8.34 7.34 3.46
C PHE A 81 -8.91 5.94 3.77
N LEU A 82 -8.33 5.22 4.74
CA LEU A 82 -8.89 3.96 5.23
C LEU A 82 -9.58 4.21 6.57
N ASN A 83 -10.84 3.81 6.71
CA ASN A 83 -11.64 4.07 7.91
C ASN A 83 -11.08 3.37 9.14
N VAL A 84 -10.37 2.25 8.98
CA VAL A 84 -9.70 1.55 10.10
C VAL A 84 -8.73 2.48 10.84
N ARG A 85 -8.18 3.49 10.16
CA ARG A 85 -7.25 4.47 10.74
C ARG A 85 -7.88 5.30 11.85
N THR A 86 -9.17 5.62 11.75
CA THR A 86 -9.85 6.43 12.78
C THR A 86 -10.02 5.67 14.11
N LYS A 87 -9.86 4.35 14.09
CA LYS A 87 -9.92 3.50 15.29
C LYS A 87 -8.60 3.49 16.07
N SER A 88 -7.51 3.97 15.47
CA SER A 88 -6.23 4.06 16.17
C SER A 88 -6.27 5.21 17.19
N PRO A 89 -5.82 4.99 18.43
CA PRO A 89 -5.79 6.04 19.47
C PRO A 89 -5.01 7.28 19.04
N SER A 90 -3.89 7.11 18.32
CA SER A 90 -3.01 8.21 17.90
C SER A 90 -3.51 9.00 16.69
N PHE A 91 -4.58 8.55 16.02
CA PHE A 91 -5.05 9.18 14.79
C PHE A 91 -5.41 10.66 14.99
N LYS A 92 -6.18 10.96 16.04
CA LYS A 92 -6.63 12.33 16.30
C LYS A 92 -5.46 13.25 16.61
N ASP A 93 -4.47 12.76 17.34
CA ASP A 93 -3.29 13.54 17.72
C ASP A 93 -2.46 13.88 16.49
N VAL A 94 -2.20 12.91 15.60
CA VAL A 94 -1.50 13.14 14.32
C VAL A 94 -2.21 14.19 13.46
N VAL A 95 -3.54 14.11 13.34
CA VAL A 95 -4.32 15.09 12.57
C VAL A 95 -4.23 16.48 13.22
N LYS A 96 -4.36 16.54 14.56
CA LYS A 96 -4.32 17.80 15.30
C LYS A 96 -2.96 18.48 15.17
N GLU A 97 -1.88 17.74 15.36
CA GLU A 97 -0.51 18.25 15.22
C GLU A 97 -0.26 18.77 13.81
N ALA A 98 -0.66 18.00 12.79
CA ALA A 98 -0.54 18.42 11.39
C ALA A 98 -1.40 19.64 11.06
N TRP A 99 -2.58 19.78 11.67
CA TRP A 99 -3.51 20.87 11.40
C TRP A 99 -3.10 22.21 12.04
N LEU A 100 -2.41 22.15 13.19
CA LEU A 100 -2.01 23.33 13.97
C LEU A 100 -0.86 24.12 13.33
N ILE A 101 -0.19 23.56 12.32
CA ILE A 101 0.83 24.29 11.55
C ILE A 101 0.17 25.50 10.87
N ARG A 102 0.55 26.70 11.31
CA ARG A 102 -0.01 27.96 10.80
C ARG A 102 0.52 28.23 9.39
N LEU A 103 -0.36 28.05 8.42
CA LEU A 103 -0.15 28.50 7.04
C LEU A 103 -1.10 29.67 6.77
N ALA A 104 -0.53 30.78 6.31
CA ALA A 104 -1.25 32.00 5.96
C ALA A 104 -1.88 31.88 4.55
N GLY A 105 -2.82 32.79 4.22
CA GLY A 105 -3.31 32.92 2.83
C GLY A 105 -4.72 32.36 2.54
N GLY A 106 -5.67 32.45 3.48
CA GLY A 106 -7.08 32.14 3.21
C GLY A 106 -7.29 30.72 2.65
N MET A 107 -7.90 30.61 1.47
CA MET A 107 -8.14 29.33 0.78
C MET A 107 -6.85 28.60 0.36
N VAL A 108 -5.79 29.34 0.00
CA VAL A 108 -4.48 28.74 -0.31
C VAL A 108 -3.87 28.15 0.96
N GLY A 109 -3.94 28.88 2.07
CA GLY A 109 -3.50 28.39 3.38
C GLY A 109 -4.31 27.16 3.83
N PHE A 110 -5.62 27.13 3.56
CA PHE A 110 -6.47 25.96 3.83
C PHE A 110 -6.07 24.74 2.99
N HIS A 111 -5.85 24.92 1.69
CA HIS A 111 -5.38 23.84 0.81
C HIS A 111 -4.04 23.28 1.29
N GLN A 112 -3.09 24.14 1.65
CA GLN A 112 -1.78 23.69 2.14
C GLN A 112 -1.88 22.95 3.48
N ARG A 113 -2.83 23.32 4.37
CA ARG A 113 -3.11 22.54 5.60
C ARG A 113 -3.63 21.14 5.28
N LEU A 114 -4.53 21.00 4.31
CA LEU A 114 -5.01 19.70 3.85
C LEU A 114 -3.87 18.84 3.29
N LEU A 115 -2.97 19.44 2.50
CA LEU A 115 -1.78 18.76 2.01
C LEU A 115 -0.84 18.34 3.14
N ASN A 116 -0.70 19.16 4.18
CA ASN A 116 0.10 18.81 5.34
C ASN A 116 -0.50 17.62 6.10
N VAL A 117 -1.81 17.65 6.38
CA VAL A 117 -2.51 16.53 7.02
C VAL A 117 -2.42 15.26 6.18
N LYS A 118 -2.59 15.35 4.86
CA LYS A 118 -2.40 14.23 3.94
C LYS A 118 -0.99 13.63 4.08
N ARG A 119 0.05 14.46 4.14
CA ARG A 119 1.45 14.02 4.32
C ARG A 119 1.66 13.33 5.65
N SER A 120 1.29 13.98 6.75
CA SER A 120 1.41 13.42 8.11
C SER A 120 0.66 12.10 8.25
N LEU A 121 -0.55 12.01 7.69
CA LEU A 121 -1.33 10.77 7.69
C LEU A 121 -0.70 9.67 6.82
N ARG A 122 -0.06 10.02 5.70
CA ARG A 122 0.64 9.04 4.85
C ARG A 122 1.84 8.45 5.59
N PHE A 123 2.65 9.29 6.22
CA PHE A 123 3.80 8.87 7.02
C PHE A 123 3.38 8.01 8.22
N TRP A 124 2.44 8.51 9.02
CA TRP A 124 1.90 7.78 10.16
C TRP A 124 1.28 6.45 9.74
N ASN A 125 0.55 6.42 8.61
CA ASN A 125 -0.05 5.18 8.13
C ASN A 125 1.01 4.12 7.78
N ASN A 126 2.07 4.51 7.07
CA ASN A 126 3.16 3.59 6.75
C ASN A 126 3.85 3.07 8.03
N ARG A 127 4.06 3.93 9.03
CA ARG A 127 4.70 3.54 10.29
C ARG A 127 3.81 2.66 11.18
N SER A 128 2.52 2.96 11.27
CA SER A 128 1.60 2.29 12.20
C SER A 128 0.93 1.06 11.63
N PHE A 129 0.66 1.02 10.32
CA PHE A 129 -0.05 -0.10 9.67
C PHE A 129 0.82 -0.84 8.65
N GLY A 130 1.85 -0.19 8.11
CA GLY A 130 2.74 -0.79 7.10
C GLY A 130 1.97 -1.43 5.95
N HIS A 131 2.45 -2.59 5.50
CA HIS A 131 1.74 -3.42 4.54
C HIS A 131 0.72 -4.33 5.25
N ILE A 132 -0.56 -3.98 5.15
CA ILE A 132 -1.69 -4.70 5.79
C ILE A 132 -1.62 -6.22 5.52
N PHE A 133 -1.44 -6.62 4.26
CA PHE A 133 -1.37 -8.05 3.89
C PHE A 133 -0.16 -8.75 4.50
N ARG A 134 1.00 -8.09 4.51
CA ARG A 134 2.21 -8.63 5.12
C ARG A 134 2.04 -8.78 6.64
N ALA A 135 1.33 -7.85 7.28
CA ALA A 135 1.03 -7.93 8.70
C ALA A 135 0.12 -9.12 9.05
N VAL A 136 -0.82 -9.48 8.16
CA VAL A 136 -1.61 -10.72 8.32
C VAL A 136 -0.72 -11.95 8.19
N THR A 137 0.09 -12.04 7.14
CA THR A 137 1.01 -13.18 6.93
C THR A 137 1.98 -13.35 8.09
N GLN A 138 2.58 -12.27 8.58
CA GLN A 138 3.50 -12.31 9.73
C GLN A 138 2.80 -12.74 11.02
N ALA A 139 1.56 -12.28 11.24
CA ALA A 139 0.78 -12.70 12.41
C ALA A 139 0.34 -14.17 12.31
N GLU A 140 0.12 -14.70 11.10
CA GLU A 140 -0.16 -16.11 10.86
C GLU A 140 1.07 -16.99 11.13
N GLU A 141 2.24 -16.56 10.68
CA GLU A 141 3.52 -17.23 10.95
C GLU A 141 3.78 -17.26 12.47
N GLU A 142 3.68 -16.11 13.15
CA GLU A 142 3.85 -16.02 14.60
C GLU A 142 2.85 -16.92 15.35
N LEU A 143 1.58 -16.93 14.94
CA LEU A 143 0.55 -17.79 15.53
C LEU A 143 0.91 -19.26 15.38
N ARG A 144 1.43 -19.67 14.21
CA ARG A 144 1.85 -21.04 13.95
C ARG A 144 3.02 -21.44 14.85
N ASP A 145 4.02 -20.58 14.96
CA ASP A 145 5.20 -20.83 15.81
C ASP A 145 4.80 -20.98 17.29
N ARG A 146 3.95 -20.09 17.80
CA ARG A 146 3.46 -20.15 19.19
C ARG A 146 2.55 -21.36 19.44
N GLN A 147 1.83 -21.83 18.42
CA GLN A 147 1.03 -23.05 18.53
C GLN A 147 1.94 -24.27 18.66
N VAL A 148 3.00 -24.38 17.84
CA VAL A 148 3.99 -25.46 17.93
C VAL A 148 4.68 -25.47 19.30
N GLU A 149 5.06 -24.29 19.80
CA GLU A 149 5.67 -24.14 21.13
C GLU A 149 4.72 -24.62 22.24
N PHE A 150 3.45 -24.18 22.21
CA PHE A 150 2.45 -24.60 23.18
C PHE A 150 2.16 -26.11 23.11
N ASP A 151 2.08 -26.68 21.91
CA ASP A 151 1.84 -28.12 21.74
C ASP A 151 2.99 -28.96 22.33
N ALA A 152 4.21 -28.41 22.36
CA ALA A 152 5.39 -29.06 22.92
C ALA A 152 5.52 -28.90 24.44
N THR A 153 5.26 -27.71 25.00
CA THR A 153 5.52 -27.42 26.43
C THR A 153 4.28 -27.50 27.31
N GLN A 154 3.13 -27.05 26.82
CA GLN A 154 1.83 -27.03 27.51
C GLN A 154 1.80 -26.29 28.87
N ASP A 155 2.72 -25.36 29.10
CA ASP A 155 2.79 -24.55 30.31
C ASP A 155 1.93 -23.28 30.23
N ASP A 156 1.80 -22.57 31.35
CA ASP A 156 1.00 -21.33 31.41
C ASP A 156 1.61 -20.18 30.61
N VAL A 157 2.94 -20.17 30.45
CA VAL A 157 3.66 -19.13 29.68
C VAL A 157 3.37 -19.26 28.19
N SER A 158 3.57 -20.45 27.64
CA SER A 158 3.25 -20.78 26.24
C SER A 158 1.76 -20.61 25.94
N ARG A 159 0.87 -20.91 26.89
CA ARG A 159 -0.58 -20.61 26.75
C ARG A 159 -0.83 -19.11 26.62
N ALA A 160 -0.21 -18.29 27.46
CA ALA A 160 -0.35 -16.84 27.41
C ALA A 160 0.20 -16.26 26.09
N CYS A 161 1.40 -16.70 25.68
CA CYS A 161 2.03 -16.33 24.42
C CYS A 161 1.15 -16.70 23.20
N LEU A 162 0.56 -17.89 23.19
CA LEU A 162 -0.38 -18.31 22.16
C LEU A 162 -1.65 -17.45 22.16
N GLY A 163 -2.19 -17.11 23.33
CA GLY A 163 -3.34 -16.21 23.46
C GLY A 163 -3.04 -14.82 22.88
N GLU A 164 -1.85 -14.29 23.14
CA GLU A 164 -1.42 -13.00 22.57
C GLU A 164 -1.28 -13.07 21.05
N ALA A 165 -0.65 -14.12 20.51
CA ALA A 165 -0.51 -14.33 19.07
C ALA A 165 -1.87 -14.45 18.37
N LYS A 166 -2.82 -15.21 18.96
CA LYS A 166 -4.21 -15.29 18.47
C LYS A 166 -4.87 -13.90 18.43
N ALA A 167 -4.69 -13.10 19.48
CA ALA A 167 -5.24 -11.75 19.51
C ALA A 167 -4.59 -10.82 18.47
N ARG A 168 -3.28 -10.93 18.23
CA ARG A 168 -2.57 -10.18 17.17
C ARG A 168 -3.07 -10.56 15.77
N HIS A 169 -3.18 -11.85 15.48
CA HIS A 169 -3.70 -12.36 14.20
C HIS A 169 -5.14 -11.92 13.96
N ALA A 170 -6.02 -12.06 14.96
CA ALA A 170 -7.40 -11.59 14.86
C ALA A 170 -7.50 -10.08 14.58
N ARG A 171 -6.64 -9.26 15.20
CA ARG A 171 -6.57 -7.81 14.91
C ARG A 171 -6.10 -7.54 13.48
N ALA A 172 -5.07 -8.23 13.00
CA ALA A 172 -4.57 -8.07 11.64
C ALA A 172 -5.65 -8.42 10.59
N LEU A 173 -6.35 -9.54 10.77
CA LEU A 173 -7.49 -9.94 9.93
C LEU A 173 -8.63 -8.93 9.97
N ALA A 174 -8.95 -8.36 11.14
CA ALA A 174 -9.98 -7.34 11.25
C ALA A 174 -9.64 -6.08 10.43
N ILE A 175 -8.36 -5.66 10.44
CA ILE A 175 -7.88 -4.52 9.64
C ILE A 175 -7.98 -4.84 8.13
N GLU A 176 -7.58 -6.04 7.71
CA GLU A 176 -7.71 -6.48 6.32
C GLU A 176 -9.18 -6.54 5.87
N CYS A 177 -10.07 -7.07 6.71
CA CYS A 177 -11.49 -7.11 6.43
C CYS A 177 -12.08 -5.70 6.26
N ASP A 178 -11.73 -4.76 7.15
CA ASP A 178 -12.15 -3.36 7.04
C ASP A 178 -11.62 -2.71 5.74
N TYR A 179 -10.39 -3.04 5.33
CA TYR A 179 -9.81 -2.59 4.06
C TYR A 179 -10.64 -3.06 2.87
N TRP A 180 -10.95 -4.35 2.78
CA TRP A 180 -11.75 -4.91 1.66
C TRP A 180 -13.20 -4.46 1.68
N LYS A 181 -13.81 -4.31 2.86
CA LYS A 181 -15.15 -3.76 3.02
C LYS A 181 -15.24 -2.34 2.48
N GLN A 182 -14.26 -1.49 2.77
CA GLN A 182 -14.23 -0.13 2.26
C GLN A 182 -14.00 -0.10 0.75
N LYS A 183 -13.07 -0.92 0.24
CA LYS A 183 -12.75 -1.01 -1.20
C LYS A 183 -13.92 -1.52 -2.04
N SER A 184 -14.70 -2.46 -1.52
CA SER A 184 -15.90 -2.98 -2.17
C SER A 184 -17.10 -2.03 -2.06
N SER A 185 -17.06 -1.03 -1.16
CA SER A 185 -18.15 -0.11 -0.76
C SER A 185 -19.52 -0.76 -0.57
N ILE A 186 -19.53 -1.99 -0.07
CA ILE A 186 -20.75 -2.71 0.30
C ILE A 186 -21.15 -2.28 1.71
N LYS A 187 -22.31 -1.60 1.84
CA LYS A 187 -22.80 -1.10 3.13
C LYS A 187 -23.58 -2.13 3.95
N TRP A 188 -24.11 -3.17 3.31
CA TRP A 188 -25.15 -4.04 3.88
C TRP A 188 -24.66 -5.41 4.39
N LEU A 189 -23.39 -5.79 4.17
CA LEU A 189 -22.90 -7.08 4.67
C LEU A 189 -22.73 -7.06 6.19
N GLN A 190 -23.54 -7.87 6.89
CA GLN A 190 -23.37 -8.19 8.31
C GLN A 190 -22.14 -9.07 8.50
N GLN A 191 -21.47 -8.90 9.63
CA GLN A 191 -20.09 -9.29 9.99
C GLN A 191 -19.71 -10.79 9.90
N ARG A 192 -20.53 -11.68 9.31
CA ARG A 192 -20.33 -13.14 9.40
C ARG A 192 -19.61 -13.79 8.23
N ASP A 193 -19.34 -13.08 7.14
CA ASP A 193 -18.50 -13.55 6.03
C ASP A 193 -17.20 -12.74 5.98
N ALA A 194 -16.28 -13.05 6.89
CA ALA A 194 -14.94 -12.46 6.92
C ALA A 194 -14.08 -13.03 5.78
N ASN A 195 -13.45 -12.13 5.02
CA ASN A 195 -12.46 -12.37 3.97
C ASN A 195 -12.87 -13.35 2.84
N THR A 196 -14.04 -13.15 2.26
CA THR A 196 -14.55 -14.00 1.18
C THR A 196 -14.01 -13.57 -0.19
N LYS A 197 -13.74 -14.55 -1.06
CA LYS A 197 -13.52 -14.38 -2.51
C LYS A 197 -14.53 -13.42 -3.17
N PHE A 198 -15.71 -13.30 -2.56
CA PHE A 198 -16.77 -12.36 -2.92
C PHE A 198 -16.33 -10.89 -2.86
N PHE A 199 -15.64 -10.43 -1.81
CA PHE A 199 -15.16 -9.03 -1.78
C PHE A 199 -14.14 -8.78 -2.91
N HIS A 200 -13.26 -9.74 -3.16
CA HIS A 200 -12.30 -9.66 -4.26
C HIS A 200 -12.99 -9.63 -5.63
N SER A 201 -14.03 -10.45 -5.84
CA SER A 201 -14.77 -10.45 -7.12
C SER A 201 -15.54 -9.14 -7.33
N VAL A 202 -16.19 -8.61 -6.30
CA VAL A 202 -16.91 -7.32 -6.38
C VAL A 202 -15.95 -6.16 -6.62
N VAL A 203 -14.78 -6.15 -5.97
CA VAL A 203 -13.74 -5.12 -6.21
C VAL A 203 -13.22 -5.21 -7.65
N LYS A 204 -12.93 -6.41 -8.15
CA LYS A 204 -12.49 -6.61 -9.55
C LYS A 204 -13.55 -6.14 -10.55
N GLN A 205 -14.83 -6.49 -10.32
CA GLN A 205 -15.93 -6.04 -11.16
C GLN A 205 -16.04 -4.52 -11.17
N ARG A 206 -15.93 -3.86 -10.01
CA ARG A 206 -15.96 -2.40 -9.93
C ARG A 206 -14.77 -1.72 -10.58
N TRP A 207 -13.57 -2.29 -10.46
CA TRP A 207 -12.41 -1.76 -11.18
C TRP A 207 -12.63 -1.83 -12.69
N SER A 208 -13.18 -2.95 -13.18
CA SER A 208 -13.54 -3.10 -14.59
C SER A 208 -14.64 -2.11 -15.03
N MET A 209 -15.66 -1.86 -14.20
CA MET A 209 -16.74 -0.92 -14.53
C MET A 209 -16.31 0.55 -14.47
N ASN A 210 -15.38 0.89 -13.57
CA ASN A 210 -14.90 2.26 -13.39
C ASN A 210 -13.68 2.60 -14.28
N PHE A 211 -13.20 1.63 -15.05
CA PHE A 211 -12.11 1.85 -15.99
C PHE A 211 -12.66 2.55 -17.24
N ILE A 212 -12.23 3.80 -17.45
CA ILE A 212 -12.55 4.56 -18.64
C ILE A 212 -11.54 4.17 -19.71
N SER A 213 -11.93 3.27 -20.62
CA SER A 213 -11.07 2.79 -21.71
C SER A 213 -11.01 3.75 -22.90
N ARG A 214 -12.08 4.51 -23.13
CA ARG A 214 -12.17 5.49 -24.21
C ARG A 214 -13.23 6.56 -23.94
N ILE A 215 -13.00 7.76 -24.44
CA ILE A 215 -13.96 8.87 -24.43
C ILE A 215 -14.29 9.26 -25.87
N LYS A 216 -15.52 9.70 -26.13
CA LYS A 216 -15.96 10.20 -27.44
C LYS A 216 -16.04 11.73 -27.41
N GLU A 217 -15.35 12.39 -28.33
CA GLU A 217 -15.44 13.85 -28.49
C GLU A 217 -16.71 14.28 -29.23
N GLU A 218 -17.04 15.58 -29.16
CA GLU A 218 -18.18 16.18 -29.86
C GLU A 218 -18.14 15.96 -31.38
N GLY A 219 -16.94 15.88 -31.97
CA GLY A 219 -16.73 15.55 -33.39
C GLY A 219 -16.99 14.07 -33.75
N GLY A 220 -17.34 13.24 -32.77
CA GLY A 220 -17.67 11.84 -32.96
C GLY A 220 -16.49 10.86 -32.94
N GLN A 221 -15.26 11.38 -32.82
CA GLN A 221 -14.02 10.61 -32.76
C GLN A 221 -13.84 9.97 -31.37
N TRP A 222 -13.34 8.73 -31.35
CA TRP A 222 -13.00 8.02 -30.12
C TRP A 222 -11.52 8.24 -29.76
N ILE A 223 -11.28 8.57 -28.49
CA ILE A 223 -9.96 8.75 -27.91
C ILE A 223 -9.71 7.60 -26.95
N GLU A 224 -8.63 6.86 -27.17
CA GLU A 224 -8.25 5.68 -26.38
C GLU A 224 -6.91 5.89 -25.63
N GLU A 225 -6.16 6.93 -25.97
CA GLU A 225 -4.88 7.25 -25.36
C GLU A 225 -5.07 8.01 -24.03
N GLU A 226 -4.42 7.51 -22.97
CA GLU A 226 -4.68 7.95 -21.58
C GLU A 226 -4.33 9.42 -21.32
N VAL A 227 -3.34 9.97 -22.03
CA VAL A 227 -2.94 11.39 -21.95
C VAL A 227 -4.05 12.26 -22.54
N THR A 228 -4.50 11.92 -23.74
CA THR A 228 -5.51 12.67 -24.49
C THR A 228 -6.88 12.59 -23.82
N ILE A 229 -7.23 11.46 -23.18
CA ILE A 229 -8.43 11.30 -22.34
C ILE A 229 -8.42 12.30 -21.18
N GLN A 230 -7.27 12.54 -20.54
CA GLN A 230 -7.15 13.47 -19.41
C GLN A 230 -7.30 14.92 -19.85
N GLU A 231 -6.65 15.30 -20.94
CA GLU A 231 -6.76 16.65 -21.51
C GLU A 231 -8.18 16.97 -21.93
N CYS A 232 -8.86 16.02 -22.57
CA CYS A 232 -10.24 16.16 -23.01
C CYS A 232 -11.19 16.31 -21.80
N ALA A 233 -10.96 15.54 -20.73
CA ALA A 233 -11.72 15.67 -19.48
C ALA A 233 -11.47 17.01 -18.77
N ALA A 234 -10.24 17.54 -18.78
CA ALA A 234 -9.92 18.85 -18.21
C ALA A 234 -10.61 19.97 -19.00
N ARG A 235 -10.52 19.95 -20.33
CA ARG A 235 -11.12 20.94 -21.24
C ARG A 235 -12.65 21.02 -21.12
N PHE A 236 -13.32 19.91 -20.78
CA PHE A 236 -14.78 19.90 -20.58
C PHE A 236 -15.24 20.76 -19.38
N PHE A 237 -14.38 20.99 -18.39
CA PHE A 237 -14.72 21.75 -17.17
C PHE A 237 -14.12 23.15 -17.13
N GLU A 238 -13.40 23.57 -18.18
CA GLU A 238 -12.99 24.97 -18.42
C GLU A 238 -14.12 25.74 -19.12
#